data_AF-A0A1I6SLE8-F1
#
_entry.id   AF-A0A1I6SLE8-F1
#
_cell.length_a   1.000
_cell.length_b   1.000
_cell.length_c   1.000
_cell.angle_alpha   90.00
_cell.angle_beta   90.00
_cell.angle_gamma   90.00
#
_symmetry.space_group_name_H-M   'P 1'
#
loop_
_entity.id
_entity.type
_entity.pdbx_description
1 polymer ?
#
loop_
_entity_poly.entity_id
_entity_poly.type
_entity_poly.pdbx_seq_one_letter_code
_entity_poly.pdbx_strand_id
1 'polypeptide(L)'
;MWADLIPALAITCTIGLPVVAGWVLGLQWIKSRNAERMGLINQGIIPPDSPRKKSDPNRLVSLRNGIVLIALGIGIMVGFLCSEYLVIGRGNEFWMTGASIVFFLGIGYLVYFLVVQKIPVSRLKEEAEQE
;
A
#
# COMPACT_ATOMS: atom_id res chain seq x y z
N MET A 1 24.56 -24.11 -21.81
CA MET A 1 24.39 -24.35 -20.36
C MET A 1 24.83 -23.19 -19.48
N TRP A 2 25.89 -22.42 -19.79
CA TRP A 2 26.28 -21.26 -18.97
C TRP A 2 25.52 -19.96 -19.29
N ALA A 3 24.93 -19.85 -20.49
CA ALA A 3 24.20 -18.66 -20.94
C ALA A 3 22.89 -18.41 -20.17
N ASP A 4 22.25 -19.46 -19.63
CA ASP A 4 20.98 -19.37 -18.90
C ASP A 4 21.17 -19.09 -17.40
N LEU A 5 22.37 -19.37 -16.87
CA LEU A 5 22.72 -19.14 -15.46
C LEU A 5 22.94 -17.65 -15.16
N ILE A 6 23.52 -16.91 -16.10
CA ILE A 6 23.78 -15.47 -15.97
C ILE A 6 22.49 -14.66 -15.77
N PRO A 7 21.43 -14.81 -16.61
CA PRO A 7 20.18 -14.09 -16.42
C PRO A 7 19.41 -14.54 -15.17
N ALA A 8 19.43 -15.84 -14.83
CA ALA A 8 18.80 -16.33 -13.60
C ALA A 8 19.45 -15.74 -12.33
N LEU A 9 20.77 -15.65 -12.31
CA LEU A 9 21.52 -15.03 -11.22
C LEU A 9 21.27 -13.51 -11.14
N ALA A 10 21.21 -12.83 -12.29
CA ALA A 10 20.90 -11.41 -12.37
C ALA A 10 19.51 -11.10 -11.76
N ILE A 11 18.47 -11.83 -12.16
CA ILE A 11 17.11 -11.65 -11.64
C ILE A 11 17.07 -11.88 -10.13
N THR A 12 17.71 -12.96 -9.65
CA THR A 12 17.74 -13.29 -8.23
C THR A 12 18.48 -12.24 -7.41
N CYS A 13 19.56 -11.66 -7.95
CA CYS A 13 20.32 -10.61 -7.29
C CYS A 13 19.54 -9.29 -7.25
N THR A 14 18.88 -8.91 -8.35
CA THR A 14 18.08 -7.67 -8.44
C THR A 14 16.92 -7.65 -7.46
N ILE A 15 16.31 -8.81 -7.16
CA ILE A 15 15.21 -8.91 -6.19
C ILE A 15 15.74 -9.24 -4.78
N GLY A 16 16.76 -10.09 -4.67
CA GLY A 16 17.32 -10.52 -3.40
C GLY A 16 17.98 -9.39 -2.61
N LEU A 17 18.77 -8.54 -3.28
CA LEU A 17 19.45 -7.40 -2.64
C LEU A 17 18.48 -6.42 -1.96
N PRO A 18 17.43 -5.88 -2.63
CA PRO A 18 16.52 -4.95 -1.99
C PRO A 18 15.72 -5.59 -0.84
N VAL A 19 15.39 -6.88 -0.92
CA VAL A 19 14.72 -7.59 0.18
C VAL A 19 15.61 -7.69 1.41
N VAL A 20 16.87 -8.12 1.23
CA VAL A 20 17.84 -8.21 2.34
C VAL A 20 18.16 -6.83 2.90
N ALA A 21 18.38 -5.83 2.04
CA ALA A 21 18.64 -4.46 2.45
C ALA A 21 17.46 -3.88 3.24
N GLY A 22 16.22 -4.08 2.77
CA GLY A 22 15.01 -3.67 3.46
C GLY A 22 14.88 -4.31 4.84
N TRP A 23 15.20 -5.60 4.95
CA TRP A 23 15.21 -6.32 6.22
C TRP A 23 16.24 -5.76 7.21
N VAL A 24 17.48 -5.56 6.76
CA VAL A 24 18.57 -5.03 7.60
C VAL A 24 18.27 -3.61 8.05
N LEU A 25 17.80 -2.74 7.16
CA LEU A 25 17.43 -1.37 7.49
C LEU A 25 16.25 -1.33 8.47
N GLY A 26 15.24 -2.19 8.27
CA GLY A 26 14.10 -2.31 9.18
C GLY A 26 14.53 -2.71 10.59
N LEU A 27 15.41 -3.71 10.71
CA LEU A 27 15.97 -4.13 12.00
C LEU A 27 16.82 -3.04 12.65
N GLN A 28 17.67 -2.35 11.89
CA GLN A 28 18.47 -1.24 12.41
C GLN A 28 17.59 -0.10 12.92
N TRP A 29 16.51 0.23 12.20
CA TRP A 29 15.59 1.30 12.59
C TRP A 29 14.83 0.99 13.89
N ILE A 30 14.42 -0.27 14.07
CA ILE A 30 13.81 -0.72 15.34
C ILE A 30 14.84 -0.67 16.47
N LYS A 31 16.07 -1.14 16.21
CA LYS A 31 17.15 -1.16 17.20
C LYS A 31 17.58 0.23 17.63
N SER A 32 17.71 1.19 16.71
CA SER A 32 18.09 2.58 17.03
C SER A 32 17.05 3.24 17.92
N ARG A 33 15.76 3.06 17.62
CA ARG A 33 14.66 3.60 18.43
C ARG A 33 14.62 3.02 19.84
N ASN A 34 14.95 1.74 19.99
CA ASN A 34 15.03 1.10 21.31
C ASN A 34 16.27 1.56 22.09
N ALA A 35 17.40 1.75 21.41
CA ALA A 35 18.62 2.28 22.02
C ALA A 35 18.44 3.72 22.51
N GLU A 36 17.75 4.57 21.76
CA GLU A 36 17.40 5.94 22.17
C GLU A 36 16.56 5.95 23.45
N ARG A 37 15.54 5.08 23.54
CA ARG A 37 14.69 4.94 24.72
C ARG A 37 15.48 4.44 25.94
N MET A 38 16.34 3.46 25.75
CA MET A 38 17.21 2.93 26.80
C MET A 38 18.22 3.99 27.30
N GLY A 39 18.73 4.83 26.39
CA GLY A 39 19.61 5.95 26.72
C GLY A 39 18.93 6.99 27.61
N LEU A 40 17.66 7.32 27.34
CA LEU A 40 16.87 8.22 28.17
C LEU A 40 16.63 7.65 29.57
N ILE A 41 16.30 6.35 29.66
CA ILE A 41 16.13 5.64 30.95
C ILE A 41 17.43 5.67 31.77
N ASN A 42 18.58 5.39 31.14
CA ASN A 42 19.90 5.43 31.80
C ASN A 42 20.29 6.83 32.28
N GLN A 43 19.74 7.88 31.68
CA GLN A 43 19.92 9.27 32.12
C GLN A 43 18.93 9.68 33.23
N GLY A 44 18.09 8.74 33.72
CA GLY A 44 17.05 9.01 34.72
C GLY A 44 15.85 9.78 34.15
N ILE A 45 15.78 9.97 32.82
CA ILE A 45 14.65 10.57 32.14
C ILE A 45 13.65 9.46 31.88
N ILE A 46 12.53 9.47 32.59
CA ILE A 46 11.40 8.58 32.29
C ILE A 46 10.95 8.93 30.87
N PRO A 47 11.12 8.02 29.88
CA PRO A 47 10.62 8.27 28.54
C PRO A 47 9.12 8.54 28.67
N PRO A 48 8.56 9.55 28.00
CA PRO A 48 7.13 9.81 28.06
C PRO A 48 6.38 8.50 27.73
N ASP A 49 5.51 8.06 28.65
CA ASP A 49 4.77 6.79 28.57
C ASP A 49 3.87 6.68 27.34
N SER A 50 3.60 7.80 26.68
CA SER A 50 2.94 7.78 25.39
C SER A 50 3.99 7.71 24.29
N PRO A 51 3.98 6.69 23.40
CA PRO A 51 4.41 6.97 22.04
C PRO A 51 3.52 8.14 21.61
N ARG A 52 4.08 9.37 21.49
CA ARG A 52 3.39 10.58 21.02
C ARG A 52 2.28 10.12 20.08
N LYS A 53 1.01 10.20 20.52
CA LYS A 53 -0.17 9.70 19.77
C LYS A 53 0.12 10.06 18.33
N LYS A 54 0.49 9.06 17.53
CA LYS A 54 1.03 9.28 16.19
C LYS A 54 -0.12 10.00 15.51
N SER A 55 0.05 11.30 15.28
CA SER A 55 -1.00 12.20 14.80
C SER A 55 -1.84 11.43 13.81
N ASP A 56 -3.11 11.22 14.18
CA ASP A 56 -4.01 10.19 13.69
C ASP A 56 -3.61 9.74 12.29
N PRO A 57 -3.04 8.53 12.12
CA PRO A 57 -2.49 8.11 10.86
C PRO A 57 -3.67 7.94 9.91
N ASN A 58 -3.99 9.02 9.19
CA ASN A 58 -5.12 9.22 8.29
C ASN A 58 -5.98 7.96 8.17
N ARG A 59 -6.95 7.79 9.11
CA ARG A 59 -7.71 6.53 9.31
C ARG A 59 -8.39 6.06 8.00
N LEU A 60 -8.57 6.97 7.05
CA LEU A 60 -9.16 6.74 5.74
C LEU A 60 -8.16 6.27 4.67
N VAL A 61 -6.85 6.18 4.96
CA VAL A 61 -5.84 5.65 4.01
C VAL A 61 -6.00 4.16 3.81
N SER A 62 -6.27 3.41 4.87
CA SER A 62 -6.56 1.97 4.76
C SER A 62 -7.82 1.75 3.94
N LEU A 63 -8.86 2.57 4.16
CA LEU A 63 -10.10 2.53 3.40
C LEU A 63 -9.90 2.91 1.92
N ARG A 64 -9.09 3.95 1.64
CA ARG A 64 -8.73 4.36 0.28
C ARG A 64 -8.01 3.24 -0.45
N ASN A 65 -6.97 2.68 0.17
CA ASN A 65 -6.20 1.60 -0.43
C ASN A 65 -7.06 0.36 -0.64
N GLY A 66 -7.94 0.01 0.29
CA GLY A 66 -8.87 -1.12 0.15
C GLY A 66 -9.80 -0.98 -1.05
N ILE A 67 -10.50 0.16 -1.17
CA ILE A 67 -11.44 0.42 -2.27
C ILE A 67 -10.69 0.46 -3.62
N VAL A 68 -9.52 1.10 -3.67
CA VAL A 68 -8.70 1.17 -4.90
C VAL A 68 -8.20 -0.22 -5.32
N LEU A 69 -7.77 -1.06 -4.38
CA LEU A 69 -7.30 -2.42 -4.70
C LEU A 69 -8.42 -3.33 -5.20
N ILE A 70 -9.62 -3.24 -4.60
CA ILE A 70 -10.80 -3.98 -5.06
C ILE A 70 -11.19 -3.54 -6.48
N ALA A 71 -11.25 -2.22 -6.71
CA ALA A 71 -11.55 -1.66 -8.01
C ALA A 71 -10.53 -2.05 -9.09
N LEU A 72 -9.24 -2.06 -8.75
CA LEU A 72 -8.17 -2.53 -9.62
C LEU A 72 -8.34 -4.01 -9.98
N GLY A 73 -8.62 -4.87 -8.99
CA GLY A 73 -8.82 -6.30 -9.20
C GLY A 73 -10.01 -6.60 -10.12
N ILE A 74 -11.14 -5.90 -9.91
CA ILE A 74 -12.32 -6.01 -10.78
C ILE A 74 -11.99 -5.49 -12.19
N GLY A 75 -11.28 -4.36 -12.30
CA GLY A 75 -10.91 -3.78 -13.59
C GLY A 75 -10.00 -4.67 -14.44
N ILE A 76 -9.07 -5.41 -13.80
CA ILE A 76 -8.22 -6.40 -14.47
C ILE A 76 -9.05 -7.62 -14.91
N MET A 77 -9.90 -8.16 -14.03
CA MET A 77 -10.78 -9.29 -14.36
C MET A 77 -11.70 -8.96 -15.54
N VAL A 78 -12.38 -7.81 -15.49
CA VAL A 78 -13.26 -7.35 -16.57
C VAL A 78 -12.46 -7.02 -17.82
N GLY A 79 -11.27 -6.43 -17.69
CA GLY A 79 -10.39 -6.13 -18.82
C GLY A 79 -9.96 -7.39 -19.58
N PHE A 80 -9.63 -8.45 -18.86
CA PHE A 80 -9.26 -9.75 -19.44
C PHE A 80 -10.45 -10.43 -20.12
N LEU A 81 -11.63 -10.45 -19.48
CA LEU A 81 -12.86 -10.95 -20.10
C LEU A 81 -13.24 -10.16 -21.36
N CYS A 82 -13.12 -8.82 -21.33
CA CYS A 82 -13.39 -7.98 -22.49
C CYS A 82 -12.42 -8.29 -23.63
N SER A 83 -11.14 -8.54 -23.32
CA SER A 83 -10.12 -8.86 -24.32
C SER A 83 -10.35 -10.20 -25.00
N GLU A 84 -10.86 -11.21 -24.29
CA GLU A 84 -11.18 -12.51 -24.91
C GLU A 84 -12.48 -12.49 -25.74
N TYR A 85 -13.50 -11.77 -25.29
CA TYR A 85 -14.81 -11.76 -25.96
C TYR A 85 -14.93 -10.72 -27.09
N LEU A 86 -14.18 -9.61 -27.03
CA LEU A 86 -14.13 -8.63 -28.11
C LEU A 86 -13.01 -9.01 -29.07
N VAL A 87 -13.35 -9.80 -30.10
CA VAL A 87 -12.52 -10.05 -31.30
C VAL A 87 -12.39 -8.76 -32.13
N ILE A 88 -11.85 -7.69 -31.53
CA ILE A 88 -11.67 -6.38 -32.16
C ILE A 88 -10.17 -6.14 -32.28
N GLY A 89 -9.63 -6.53 -33.43
CA GLY A 89 -8.33 -6.13 -33.92
C GLY A 89 -7.17 -6.72 -33.12
N ARG A 90 -6.42 -7.62 -33.77
CA ARG A 90 -5.25 -8.40 -33.30
C ARG A 90 -4.03 -7.56 -32.84
N GLY A 91 -4.25 -6.42 -32.20
CA GLY A 91 -3.25 -5.42 -31.80
C GLY A 91 -3.70 -4.39 -30.75
N ASN A 92 -4.98 -4.36 -30.34
CA ASN A 92 -5.49 -3.36 -29.37
C ASN A 92 -5.83 -3.93 -27.98
N GLU A 93 -5.51 -5.20 -27.71
CA GLU A 93 -5.75 -5.89 -26.43
C GLU A 93 -5.15 -5.12 -25.24
N PHE A 94 -3.96 -4.54 -25.42
CA PHE A 94 -3.30 -3.71 -24.42
C PHE A 94 -4.07 -2.41 -24.12
N TRP A 95 -4.61 -1.77 -25.15
CA TRP A 95 -5.37 -0.52 -25.00
C TRP A 95 -6.73 -0.78 -24.34
N MET A 96 -7.38 -1.91 -24.68
CA MET A 96 -8.65 -2.31 -24.11
C MET A 96 -8.51 -2.68 -22.61
N THR A 97 -7.48 -3.46 -22.28
CA THR A 97 -7.19 -3.84 -20.90
C THR A 97 -6.80 -2.61 -20.08
N GLY A 98 -5.96 -1.72 -20.63
CA GLY A 98 -5.58 -0.46 -20.00
C GLY A 98 -6.77 0.46 -19.75
N ALA A 99 -7.67 0.61 -20.73
CA ALA A 99 -8.89 1.40 -20.59
C ALA A 99 -9.82 0.85 -19.49
N SER A 100 -9.99 -0.47 -19.41
CA SER A 100 -10.78 -1.11 -18.35
C SER A 100 -10.20 -0.83 -16.96
N ILE A 101 -8.89 -0.99 -16.78
CA ILE A 101 -8.23 -0.75 -15.49
C ILE A 101 -8.42 0.71 -15.04
N VAL A 102 -8.18 1.67 -15.94
CA VAL A 102 -8.34 3.10 -15.63
C VAL A 102 -9.81 3.45 -15.33
N PHE A 103 -10.75 2.89 -16.09
CA PHE A 103 -12.18 3.11 -15.90
C PHE A 103 -12.64 2.63 -14.53
N PHE A 104 -12.32 1.39 -14.16
CA PHE A 104 -12.70 0.84 -12.86
C PHE A 104 -11.95 1.51 -11.70
N LEU A 105 -10.69 1.91 -11.89
CA LEU A 105 -9.96 2.72 -10.91
C LEU A 105 -10.68 4.05 -10.64
N GLY A 106 -11.15 4.72 -11.70
CA GLY A 106 -11.95 5.95 -11.60
C GLY A 106 -13.24 5.75 -10.80
N ILE A 107 -13.95 4.64 -11.04
CA ILE A 107 -15.14 4.27 -10.26
C ILE A 107 -14.78 4.03 -8.79
N GLY A 108 -13.68 3.33 -8.52
CA GLY A 108 -13.20 3.10 -7.15
C GLY A 108 -12.95 4.40 -6.39
N TYR A 109 -12.35 5.40 -7.03
CA TYR A 109 -12.16 6.72 -6.43
C TYR A 109 -13.46 7.50 -6.22
N LEU A 110 -14.43 7.40 -7.13
CA LEU A 110 -15.76 7.98 -6.95
C LEU A 110 -16.50 7.36 -5.75
N VAL A 111 -16.44 6.04 -5.61
CA VAL A 111 -17.04 5.32 -4.47
C VAL A 111 -16.35 5.74 -3.17
N TYR A 112 -15.01 5.83 -3.16
CA TYR A 112 -14.26 6.34 -2.00
C TYR A 112 -14.72 7.76 -1.61
N PHE A 113 -14.88 8.67 -2.58
CA PHE A 113 -15.35 10.02 -2.32
C PHE A 113 -16.75 10.04 -1.69
N LEU A 114 -17.68 9.24 -2.22
CA LEU A 114 -19.04 9.13 -1.66
C LEU A 114 -19.04 8.54 -0.25
N VAL A 115 -18.24 7.51 0.00
CA VAL A 115 -18.12 6.90 1.33
C VAL A 115 -17.54 7.90 2.33
N VAL A 116 -16.48 8.63 1.98
CA VAL A 116 -15.89 9.66 2.83
C VAL A 116 -16.88 10.79 3.11
N GLN A 117 -17.66 11.21 2.12
CA GLN A 117 -18.71 12.22 2.31
C GLN A 117 -19.82 11.77 3.28
N LYS A 118 -20.09 10.47 3.34
CA LYS A 118 -21.13 9.88 4.20
C LYS A 118 -20.68 9.60 5.62
N ILE A 119 -19.38 9.57 5.90
CA ILE A 119 -18.87 9.46 7.28
C ILE A 119 -19.03 10.85 7.92
N PRO A 120 -19.99 11.04 8.84
CA PRO A 120 -20.15 12.34 9.47
C PRO A 120 -18.91 12.61 10.32
N VAL A 121 -18.35 13.80 10.13
CA VAL A 121 -17.24 14.34 10.94
C VAL A 121 -17.55 14.28 12.45
N SER A 122 -18.83 14.11 12.85
CA SER A 122 -19.27 13.96 14.24
C SER A 122 -18.85 12.64 14.92
N ARG A 123 -18.81 11.50 14.21
CA ARG A 123 -18.38 10.21 14.79
C ARG A 123 -16.87 10.17 15.12
N LEU A 124 -16.07 10.95 14.38
CA LEU A 124 -14.66 11.14 14.67
C LEU A 124 -14.41 12.01 15.91
N LYS A 125 -15.39 12.85 16.29
CA LYS A 125 -15.32 13.73 17.45
C LYS A 125 -15.86 13.04 18.72
N GLU A 126 -16.93 12.26 18.59
CA GLU A 126 -17.53 11.50 19.70
C GLU A 126 -16.63 10.35 20.20
N GLU A 127 -15.92 9.65 19.29
CA GLU A 127 -14.93 8.63 19.70
C GLU A 127 -13.64 9.24 20.27
N ALA A 128 -13.30 10.48 19.88
CA ALA A 128 -12.14 11.20 20.40
C ALA A 128 -12.40 11.87 21.77
N GLU A 129 -13.65 12.09 22.14
CA GLU A 129 -14.07 12.57 23.47
C GLU A 129 -14.34 11.42 24.47
N GLN A 130 -14.39 10.17 24.01
CA GLN A 130 -14.59 8.98 24.85
C GLN A 130 -13.30 8.23 25.22
N GLU A 131 -12.13 8.63 24.71
CA GLU A 131 -10.79 8.10 25.09
C GLU A 131 -10.00 9.06 25.98
#